data_AF-A0A3D2MLM9-F1
#
_entry.id   AF-A0A3D2MLM9-F1
#
_cell.length_a   1.000
_cell.length_b   1.000
_cell.length_c   1.000
_cell.angle_alpha   90.00
_cell.angle_beta   90.00
_cell.angle_gamma   90.00
#
_symmetry.space_group_name_H-M   'P 1'
#
loop_
_entity.id
_entity.type
_entity.pdbx_description
1 polymer ?
#
loop_
_entity_poly.entity_id
_entity_poly.type
_entity_poly.pdbx_seq_one_letter_code
_entity_poly.pdbx_strand_id
1 'polypeptide(L)' 'MSSAAVEVGGRAAEQPVCCPTCGGVLHARGKQVRKLVTTGKQTVRLERSYGSCPTCQVGFFPPG' A
#
# COMPACT_ATOMS: atom_id res chain seq x y z
N MET A 1 25.56 -30.20 11.02
CA MET A 1 24.71 -29.30 11.84
C MET A 1 23.95 -28.40 10.90
N SER A 2 22.67 -28.69 10.67
CA SER A 2 21.80 -28.04 9.68
C SER A 2 21.42 -26.63 10.14
N SER A 3 21.66 -25.62 9.31
CA SER A 3 21.15 -24.26 9.59
C SER A 3 19.68 -24.18 9.17
N ALA A 4 18.81 -23.92 10.13
CA ALA A 4 17.38 -23.69 9.91
C ALA A 4 17.19 -22.32 9.25
N ALA A 5 16.57 -22.29 8.08
CA ALA A 5 16.06 -21.07 7.49
C ALA A 5 14.91 -20.57 8.37
N VAL A 6 15.10 -19.40 9.00
CA VAL A 6 14.02 -18.72 9.71
C VAL A 6 13.09 -18.14 8.64
N GLU A 7 12.04 -18.88 8.31
CA GLU A 7 10.92 -18.34 7.58
C GLU A 7 10.14 -17.38 8.50
N VAL A 8 10.44 -16.09 8.38
CA VAL A 8 9.57 -15.04 8.91
C VAL A 8 8.33 -15.00 8.03
N GLY A 9 7.33 -15.80 8.41
CA GLY A 9 5.97 -15.72 7.90
C GLY A 9 5.37 -14.36 8.28
N GLY A 10 5.52 -13.38 7.38
CA GLY A 10 4.97 -12.04 7.51
C GLY A 10 3.44 -12.06 7.45
N ARG A 11 2.79 -12.34 8.59
CA ARG A 11 1.40 -11.95 8.80
C ARG A 11 1.39 -10.48 9.17
N ALA A 12 1.50 -9.63 8.16
CA ALA A 12 1.12 -8.23 8.29
C ALA A 12 -0.39 -8.20 8.54
N ALA A 13 -0.79 -8.23 9.82
CA ALA A 13 -2.08 -7.69 10.22
C ALA A 13 -1.97 -6.18 9.95
N GLU A 14 -2.27 -5.80 8.71
CA GLU A 14 -2.17 -4.44 8.22
C GLU A 14 -3.07 -3.59 9.11
N GLN A 15 -2.46 -2.76 9.96
CA GLN A 15 -3.21 -1.88 10.86
C GLN A 15 -4.17 -1.04 10.01
N PRO A 16 -5.42 -0.85 10.44
CA PRO A 16 -6.38 -0.08 9.67
C PRO A 16 -5.81 1.31 9.38
N VAL A 17 -5.65 1.64 8.11
CA VAL A 17 -5.11 2.93 7.71
C VAL A 17 -6.18 3.99 7.93
N CYS A 18 -5.85 5.02 8.70
CA CYS A 18 -6.77 6.13 8.98
C CYS A 18 -6.63 7.25 7.94
N CYS A 19 -7.73 7.94 7.66
CA CYS A 19 -7.75 9.12 6.82
C CYS A 19 -6.99 10.27 7.51
N PRO A 20 -5.98 10.89 6.86
CA PRO A 20 -5.25 12.00 7.47
C PRO A 20 -6.10 13.27 7.63
N THR A 21 -7.25 13.34 6.96
CA THR A 21 -8.14 14.50 6.98
C THR A 21 -9.15 14.45 8.11
N CYS A 22 -9.76 13.28 8.37
CA CYS A 22 -10.83 13.14 9.38
C CYS A 22 -10.57 12.09 10.45
N GLY A 23 -9.47 11.33 10.37
CA GLY A 23 -9.14 10.23 11.28
C GLY A 23 -9.96 8.95 11.08
N GLY A 24 -10.99 8.96 10.21
CA GLY A 24 -11.83 7.79 9.96
C GLY A 24 -11.09 6.65 9.25
N VAL A 25 -11.54 5.41 9.46
CA VAL A 25 -10.93 4.22 8.85
C VAL A 25 -11.13 4.24 7.33
N LEU A 26 -10.07 4.01 6.58
CA LEU A 26 -10.12 3.92 5.12
C LEU A 26 -10.64 2.55 4.68
N HIS A 27 -11.47 2.55 3.63
CA HIS A 27 -11.86 1.33 2.95
C HIS A 27 -10.76 0.92 1.99
N ALA A 28 -10.19 -0.27 2.20
CA ALA A 28 -9.17 -0.83 1.33
C ALA A 28 -9.73 -1.12 -0.07
N ARG A 29 -9.00 -0.68 -1.09
CA ARG A 29 -9.28 -0.95 -2.52
C ARG A 29 -8.31 -1.96 -3.13
N GLY A 30 -7.54 -2.65 -2.29
CA GLY A 30 -6.51 -3.60 -2.69
C GLY A 30 -5.25 -2.93 -3.23
N LYS A 31 -4.37 -3.75 -3.81
CA LYS A 31 -3.13 -3.33 -4.45
C LYS A 31 -3.36 -3.05 -5.93
N GLN A 32 -2.77 -1.99 -6.45
CA GLN A 32 -2.83 -1.60 -7.85
C GLN A 32 -1.42 -1.39 -8.39
N VAL A 33 -1.19 -1.81 -9.63
CA VAL A 33 0.07 -1.62 -10.33
C VAL A 33 -0.04 -0.42 -11.27
N ARG A 34 0.82 0.58 -11.07
CA ARG A 34 0.99 1.70 -12.02
C ARG A 34 2.32 1.58 -12.75
N LYS A 35 2.29 1.92 -14.05
CA LYS A 35 3.49 2.09 -14.88
C LYS A 35 3.80 3.58 -14.96
N LEU A 36 4.93 4.01 -14.41
CA LEU A 36 5.41 5.39 -14.50
C LEU A 36 6.54 5.46 -15.51
N VAL A 37 6.43 6.38 -16.47
CA VAL A 37 7.52 6.68 -17.40
C VAL A 37 8.34 7.81 -16.81
N THR A 38 9.61 7.55 -16.57
CA THR A 38 10.56 8.54 -16.08
C THR A 38 11.04 9.46 -17.20
N THR A 39 11.66 10.58 -16.86
CA THR A 39 12.25 11.53 -17.82
C THR A 39 13.21 10.86 -18.81
N GLY A 40 13.92 9.80 -18.39
CA GLY A 40 14.80 8.99 -19.24
C GLY A 40 14.10 7.96 -20.13
N LYS A 41 12.77 8.02 -20.29
CA LYS A 41 11.93 7.03 -21.00
C LYS A 41 11.99 5.61 -20.43
N GLN A 42 12.49 5.44 -19.20
CA GLN A 42 12.44 4.16 -18.51
C GLN A 42 11.07 3.99 -17.84
N THR A 43 10.48 2.80 -17.95
CA THR A 43 9.20 2.48 -17.31
C THR A 43 9.42 1.77 -15.98
N VAL A 44 8.90 2.34 -14.90
CA VAL A 44 8.93 1.76 -13.55
C VAL A 44 7.53 1.20 -13.23
N ARG A 45 7.47 -0.06 -12.78
CA ARG A 45 6.25 -0.69 -12.27
C ARG A 45 6.19 -0.51 -10.76
N LEU A 46 5.18 0.21 -10.28
CA LEU A 46 4.94 0.45 -8.87
C LEU A 46 3.67 -0.25 -8.43
N GLU A 47 3.77 -1.16 -7.48
CA GLU A 47 2.63 -1.77 -6.79
C GLU A 47 2.38 -1.02 -5.48
N ARG A 48 1.18 -0.47 -5.31
CA ARG A 48 0.80 0.29 -4.10
C ARG A 48 -0.59 -0.14 -3.63
N SER A 49 -0.82 -0.16 -2.32
CA SER A 49 -2.16 -0.29 -1.75
C SER A 49 -2.91 1.03 -1.87
N TYR A 50 -4.24 0.95 -2.04
CA TYR A 50 -5.10 2.11 -2.19
C TYR A 50 -6.21 2.05 -1.16
N GLY A 51 -6.58 3.21 -0.61
CA GLY A 51 -7.73 3.36 0.28
C GLY A 51 -8.67 4.46 -0.21
N SER A 52 -9.92 4.42 0.20
CA SER A 52 -10.84 5.55 0.07
C SER A 52 -11.53 5.83 1.40
N CYS A 53 -11.61 7.10 1.78
CA CYS A 53 -12.37 7.49 2.97
C CYS A 53 -13.86 7.60 2.61
N PRO A 54 -14.77 6.86 3.28
CA PRO A 54 -16.20 7.00 3.03
C PRO A 54 -16.75 8.35 3.52
N THR A 55 -16.11 8.98 4.52
CA THR A 55 -16.54 10.25 5.11
C THR A 55 -16.10 11.45 4.27
N CYS A 56 -14.80 11.51 3.91
CA CYS A 56 -14.25 12.63 3.13
C CYS A 56 -14.39 12.44 1.62
N GLN A 57 -14.72 11.23 1.16
CA GLN A 57 -14.77 10.84 -0.26
C GLN A 57 -13.45 11.04 -1.01
N VAL A 58 -12.33 11.14 -0.30
CA VAL A 58 -10.99 11.27 -0.89
C VAL A 58 -10.33 9.90 -1.05
N GLY A 59 -9.58 9.74 -2.15
CA GLY A 59 -8.67 8.62 -2.33
C GLY A 59 -7.39 8.85 -1.53
N PHE A 60 -6.93 7.82 -0.82
CA PHE A 60 -5.69 7.83 -0.07
C PHE A 60 -4.67 6.88 -0.68
N PHE A 61 -3.44 7.36 -0.76
CA PHE A 61 -2.29 6.67 -1.30
C PHE A 61 -1.24 6.62 -0.19
N PRO A 62 -1.11 5.49 0.53
CA PRO A 62 -0.09 5.37 1.56
C PRO A 62 1.30 5.70 0.99
N PRO A 63 2.13 6.43 1.75
CA PRO A 63 3.56 6.48 1.45
C PRO A 63 4.08 5.04 1.51
N GLY A 64 4.72 4.61 0.43
CA GLY A 64 5.36 3.31 0.34
C GLY A 64 6.76 3.34 0.93
#